data_AF-A0A1X7RI65-F1
#
_entry.id   AF-A0A1X7RI65-F1
#
_cell.length_a   1.000
_cell.length_b   1.000
_cell.length_c   1.000
_cell.angle_alpha   90.00
_cell.angle_beta   90.00
_cell.angle_gamma   90.00
#
_symmetry.space_group_name_H-M   'P 1'
#
loop_
_entity.id
_entity.type
_entity.pdbx_description
1 polymer ?
#
loop_
_entity_poly.entity_id
_entity_poly.type
_entity_poly.pdbx_seq_one_letter_code
_entity_poly.pdbx_strand_id
1 'polypeptide(L)'
;MVTPTLGQTYVATHQGQTWPVVLCDAGATPRGFQESRRDDSHLAAIQLGRYKYIWVSPQYLKKYRTGRDYLKDTSPVGHTSSISSEALQKQRETAFTRDAPESRNDKFWQRFIMAKSEAREITKEQRRNDLCQPNGTVL
;
A
#
# COMPACT_ATOMS: atom_id res chain seq x y z
N MET A 1 25.92 -4.14 -1.99
CA MET A 1 24.53 -3.78 -1.63
C MET A 1 23.98 -2.84 -2.69
N VAL A 2 22.68 -2.87 -2.96
CA VAL A 2 22.05 -1.96 -3.93
C VAL A 2 21.65 -0.70 -3.19
N THR A 3 22.03 0.48 -3.68
CA THR A 3 21.57 1.77 -3.14
C THR A 3 20.08 1.94 -3.44
N PRO A 4 19.21 2.07 -2.41
CA PRO A 4 17.79 2.33 -2.61
C PRO A 4 17.57 3.63 -3.37
N THR A 5 16.73 3.61 -4.41
CA THR A 5 16.43 4.76 -5.26
C THR A 5 14.95 5.13 -5.13
N LEU A 6 14.67 6.41 -4.89
CA LEU A 6 13.29 6.92 -4.81
C LEU A 6 12.55 6.71 -6.15
N GLY A 7 11.24 6.49 -6.06
CA GLY A 7 10.37 6.24 -7.20
C GLY A 7 10.55 4.86 -7.85
N GLN A 8 11.44 4.00 -7.34
CA GLN A 8 11.60 2.63 -7.83
C GLN A 8 10.86 1.59 -6.99
N THR A 9 10.49 0.49 -7.67
CA THR A 9 9.82 -0.66 -7.05
C THR A 9 10.82 -1.64 -6.46
N TYR A 10 10.59 -2.00 -5.20
CA TYR A 10 11.33 -3.00 -4.44
C TYR A 10 10.35 -4.02 -3.87
N VAL A 11 10.91 -5.03 -3.21
CA VAL A 11 10.19 -6.03 -2.45
C VAL A 11 10.62 -5.93 -1.00
N ALA A 12 9.65 -5.85 -0.10
CA ALA A 12 9.86 -5.78 1.35
C ALA A 12 8.96 -6.81 2.05
N THR A 13 9.43 -7.33 3.18
CA THR A 13 8.59 -8.10 4.10
C THR A 13 8.01 -7.16 5.15
N HIS A 14 6.69 -7.11 5.24
CA HIS A 14 5.97 -6.29 6.20
C HIS A 14 4.86 -7.13 6.84
N GLN A 15 4.86 -7.21 8.18
CA GLN A 15 3.93 -8.05 8.95
C GLN A 15 3.94 -9.53 8.49
N GLY A 16 5.13 -10.10 8.31
CA GLY A 16 5.31 -11.50 7.90
C GLY A 16 4.97 -11.81 6.44
N GLN A 17 4.55 -10.82 5.65
CA GLN A 17 4.14 -11.01 4.26
C GLN A 17 5.02 -10.20 3.32
N THR A 18 5.33 -10.77 2.16
CA THR A 18 6.12 -10.12 1.11
C THR A 18 5.22 -9.26 0.23
N TRP A 19 5.62 -8.01 0.00
CA TRP A 19 4.89 -7.02 -0.80
C TRP A 19 5.82 -6.29 -1.77
N PRO A 20 5.32 -5.89 -2.96
CA PRO A 20 6.00 -4.89 -3.75
C PRO A 20 5.72 -3.52 -3.15
N VAL A 21 6.76 -2.69 -3.08
CA VAL A 21 6.73 -1.36 -2.49
C VAL A 21 7.44 -0.37 -3.39
N VAL A 22 6.95 0.86 -3.48
CA VAL A 22 7.64 1.94 -4.20
C VAL A 22 8.25 2.89 -3.18
N LEU A 23 9.57 3.08 -3.21
CA LEU A 23 10.22 4.02 -2.31
C LEU A 23 9.80 5.45 -2.64
N CYS A 24 9.49 6.23 -1.62
CA CYS A 24 9.05 7.62 -1.79
C CYS A 24 9.81 8.54 -0.84
N ASP A 25 9.78 9.83 -1.16
CA ASP A 25 10.32 10.84 -0.26
C ASP A 25 9.46 10.93 1.01
N ALA A 26 10.10 10.76 2.17
CA ALA A 26 9.45 10.88 3.47
C ALA A 26 8.83 12.28 3.67
N GLY A 27 9.48 13.34 3.18
CA GLY A 27 8.99 14.71 3.29
C GLY A 27 7.71 14.97 2.50
N ALA A 28 7.45 14.15 1.47
CA ALA A 28 6.24 14.22 0.64
C ALA A 28 5.07 13.38 1.16
N THR A 29 5.23 12.67 2.29
CA THR A 29 4.17 11.84 2.89
C THR A 29 3.25 12.63 3.82
N PRO A 30 2.04 12.15 4.15
CA PRO A 30 1.17 12.82 5.11
C PRO A 30 1.81 12.98 6.48
N ARG A 31 1.58 14.13 7.14
CA ARG A 31 2.19 14.48 8.43
C ARG A 31 2.07 13.40 9.50
N GLY A 32 0.87 12.82 9.69
CA GLY A 32 0.67 11.75 10.68
C GLY A 32 1.49 10.49 10.39
N PHE A 33 1.83 10.21 9.12
CA PHE A 33 2.76 9.13 8.78
C PHE A 33 4.20 9.52 9.11
N GLN A 34 4.62 10.75 8.82
CA GLN A 34 5.95 11.26 9.18
C GLN A 34 6.21 11.12 10.69
N GLU A 35 5.24 11.53 11.51
CA GLU A 35 5.30 11.46 12.98
C GLU A 35 5.32 10.02 13.51
N SER A 36 4.89 9.04 12.72
CA SER A 36 4.91 7.62 13.11
C SER A 36 6.29 6.96 12.98
N ARG A 37 7.29 7.68 12.45
CA ARG A 37 8.65 7.15 12.26
C ARG A 37 9.30 6.85 13.60
N ARG A 38 9.77 5.61 13.77
CA ARG A 38 10.47 5.15 14.99
C ARG A 38 11.98 5.01 14.83
N ASP A 39 12.45 4.95 13.59
CA ASP A 39 13.86 4.70 13.25
C ASP A 39 14.23 5.56 12.03
N ASP A 40 15.27 6.37 12.17
CA ASP A 40 15.74 7.28 11.13
C ASP A 40 16.46 6.59 9.97
N SER A 41 16.82 5.32 10.12
CA SER A 41 17.33 4.49 9.03
C SER A 41 16.22 3.96 8.12
N HIS A 42 14.96 3.93 8.60
CA HIS A 42 13.84 3.42 7.82
C HIS A 42 13.46 4.38 6.68
N LEU A 43 13.20 3.81 5.51
CA LEU A 43 12.77 4.54 4.32
C LEU A 43 11.25 4.56 4.23
N ALA A 44 10.70 5.66 3.74
CA ALA A 44 9.27 5.73 3.40
C ALA A 44 9.01 4.96 2.11
N ALA A 45 7.92 4.19 2.09
CA ALA A 45 7.51 3.45 0.91
C ALA A 45 5.99 3.36 0.81
N ILE A 46 5.49 3.20 -0.42
CA ILE A 46 4.09 2.93 -0.72
C ILE A 46 3.93 1.42 -0.93
N GLN A 47 3.10 0.78 -0.10
CA GLN A 47 2.74 -0.63 -0.25
C GLN A 47 1.68 -0.80 -1.33
N LEU A 48 2.04 -1.44 -2.44
CA LEU A 48 1.14 -1.67 -3.57
C LEU A 48 0.03 -2.68 -3.23
N GLY A 49 -1.08 -2.65 -3.97
CA GLY A 49 -2.32 -3.39 -3.67
C GLY A 49 -3.11 -2.89 -2.46
N ARG A 50 -2.42 -2.40 -1.41
CA ARG A 50 -3.05 -1.76 -0.23
C ARG A 50 -3.11 -0.25 -0.32
N TYR A 51 -2.24 0.36 -1.13
CA TYR A 51 -2.18 1.80 -1.38
C TYR A 51 -2.03 2.60 -0.08
N LYS A 52 -1.06 2.23 0.76
CA LYS A 52 -0.75 2.90 2.02
C LYS A 52 0.73 3.11 2.20
N TYR A 53 1.11 4.13 2.97
CA TYR A 53 2.49 4.38 3.36
C TYR A 53 2.92 3.40 4.47
N ILE A 54 4.16 2.94 4.39
CA ILE A 54 4.83 2.10 5.38
C ILE A 54 6.30 2.50 5.52
N TRP A 55 6.87 2.27 6.70
CA TRP A 55 8.30 2.39 6.94
C TRP A 55 8.97 1.04 6.66
N VAL A 56 10.03 1.04 5.86
CA VAL A 56 10.78 -0.17 5.50
C VAL A 56 12.24 -0.05 5.88
N SER A 57 12.81 -1.11 6.45
CA SER A 57 14.24 -1.15 6.73
C SER A 57 15.03 -1.44 5.45
N PRO A 58 16.05 -0.63 5.12
CA PRO A 58 16.81 -0.78 3.87
C PRO A 58 17.53 -2.13 3.77
N GLN A 59 17.92 -2.73 4.90
CA GLN A 59 18.61 -4.02 4.92
C GLN A 59 17.75 -5.19 4.44
N TYR A 60 16.42 -5.06 4.49
CA TYR A 60 15.49 -6.10 4.04
C TYR A 60 14.86 -5.80 2.67
N LEU A 61 15.26 -4.71 2.00
CA LEU A 61 14.80 -4.38 0.66
C LEU A 61 15.50 -5.23 -0.39
N LYS A 62 14.72 -5.80 -1.30
CA LYS A 62 15.21 -6.52 -2.48
C LYS A 62 14.72 -5.81 -3.73
N LYS A 63 15.56 -5.70 -4.77
CA LYS A 63 15.10 -5.20 -6.07
C LYS A 63 13.95 -6.08 -6.59
N TYR A 64 12.87 -5.44 -7.04
CA TYR A 64 11.80 -6.14 -7.74
C TYR A 64 12.32 -6.67 -9.08
N ARG A 65 11.93 -7.89 -9.43
CA ARG A 65 12.29 -8.57 -10.68
C ARG A 65 11.02 -9.01 -11.37
N THR A 66 10.77 -8.47 -12.56
CA THR A 66 9.66 -8.89 -13.41
C THR A 66 9.79 -10.38 -13.74
N GLY A 67 8.67 -11.10 -13.72
CA GLY A 67 8.62 -12.54 -14.03
C GLY A 67 8.98 -13.48 -12.88
N ARG A 68 9.42 -12.98 -11.71
CA ARG A 68 9.54 -13.80 -10.50
C ARG A 68 8.19 -13.96 -9.81
N ASP A 69 7.88 -15.18 -9.41
CA ASP A 69 6.68 -15.49 -8.64
C ASP A 69 6.90 -15.24 -7.14
N TYR A 70 6.63 -14.01 -6.71
CA TYR A 70 6.73 -13.60 -5.31
C TYR A 70 5.55 -14.08 -4.44
N LEU A 71 4.49 -14.62 -5.05
CA LEU A 71 3.34 -15.13 -4.31
C LEU A 71 3.64 -16.50 -3.70
N LYS A 72 4.51 -17.30 -4.33
CA LYS A 72 4.97 -18.60 -3.81
C LYS A 72 6.03 -18.52 -2.72
N ASP A 73 6.75 -17.39 -2.62
CA ASP A 73 7.82 -17.18 -1.63
C ASP A 73 7.30 -17.02 -0.18
N THR A 74 5.99 -17.17 0.06
CA THR A 74 5.42 -17.28 1.41
C THR A 74 5.65 -18.68 1.97
N SER A 75 6.89 -18.97 2.38
CA SER A 75 7.17 -20.21 3.11
C SER A 75 6.67 -20.10 4.57
N PRO A 76 6.07 -21.16 5.14
CA PRO A 76 5.45 -21.15 6.46
C PRO A 76 6.52 -21.27 7.54
N VAL A 77 7.27 -20.21 7.79
CA VAL A 77 8.14 -20.17 8.97
C VAL A 77 7.28 -19.78 10.17
N GLY A 78 6.56 -20.78 10.68
CA GLY A 78 6.28 -20.98 12.10
C GLY A 78 5.86 -19.75 12.91
N HIS A 79 4.82 -19.02 12.50
CA HIS A 79 4.00 -18.28 13.45
C HIS A 79 2.54 -18.34 12.99
N THR A 80 1.75 -19.02 13.81
CA THR A 80 0.29 -18.99 13.85
C THR A 80 -0.23 -17.58 13.64
N SER A 81 -0.64 -17.26 12.42
CA SER A 81 -1.45 -16.07 12.12
C SER A 81 -2.53 -16.53 11.15
N SER A 82 -3.54 -17.14 11.76
CA SER A 82 -4.95 -17.08 11.39
C SER A 82 -5.23 -16.42 10.03
N ILE A 83 -5.65 -17.24 9.06
CA ILE A 83 -6.47 -16.83 7.92
C ILE A 83 -6.01 -15.50 7.30
N SER A 84 -5.07 -15.52 6.36
CA SER A 84 -4.99 -14.38 5.43
C SER A 84 -6.38 -14.26 4.81
N SER A 85 -7.11 -13.19 5.14
CA SER A 85 -8.44 -13.02 4.56
C SER A 85 -8.31 -13.07 3.04
N GLU A 86 -9.26 -13.70 2.36
CA GLU A 86 -9.26 -13.79 0.89
C GLU A 86 -9.02 -12.40 0.24
N ALA A 87 -9.52 -11.34 0.90
CA ALA A 87 -9.25 -9.95 0.53
C ALA A 87 -7.76 -9.55 0.60
N LEU A 88 -7.03 -9.97 1.63
CA LEU A 88 -5.58 -9.70 1.74
C LEU A 88 -4.81 -10.40 0.62
N GLN A 89 -5.15 -11.65 0.32
CA GLN A 89 -4.50 -12.41 -0.75
C GLN A 89 -4.80 -11.80 -2.12
N LYS A 90 -6.05 -11.43 -2.41
CA LYS A 90 -6.43 -10.67 -3.62
C LYS A 90 -5.67 -9.34 -3.77
N GLN A 91 -5.45 -8.63 -2.66
CA GLN A 91 -4.63 -7.40 -2.67
C GLN A 91 -3.17 -7.69 -3.02
N ARG A 92 -2.59 -8.77 -2.49
CA ARG A 92 -1.21 -9.19 -2.84
C ARG A 92 -1.10 -9.59 -4.29
N GLU A 93 -2.05 -10.38 -4.79
CA GLU A 93 -2.13 -10.77 -6.19
C GLU A 93 -2.18 -9.53 -7.08
N THR A 94 -3.11 -8.61 -6.82
CA THR A 94 -3.21 -7.33 -7.53
C THR A 94 -1.89 -6.56 -7.52
N ALA A 95 -1.23 -6.51 -6.35
CA ALA A 95 0.04 -5.80 -6.19
C ALA A 95 1.14 -6.36 -7.10
N PHE A 96 1.24 -7.68 -7.23
CA PHE A 96 2.31 -8.35 -7.99
C PHE A 96 1.98 -8.57 -9.47
N THR A 97 0.71 -8.78 -9.82
CA THR A 97 0.31 -9.09 -11.20
C THR A 97 -0.05 -7.86 -12.01
N ARG A 98 -0.51 -6.79 -11.37
CA ARG A 98 -0.93 -5.55 -12.03
C ARG A 98 -0.08 -4.37 -11.64
N ASP A 99 -0.02 -4.03 -10.35
CA ASP A 99 0.51 -2.73 -9.93
C ASP A 99 2.04 -2.65 -10.09
N ALA A 100 2.79 -3.66 -9.63
CA ALA A 100 4.25 -3.67 -9.67
C ALA A 100 4.84 -3.72 -11.10
N PRO A 101 4.30 -4.54 -12.04
CA PRO A 101 4.77 -4.57 -13.42
C PRO A 101 4.66 -3.22 -14.16
N GLU A 102 3.68 -2.38 -13.82
CA GLU A 102 3.54 -1.06 -14.48
C GLU A 102 4.73 -0.12 -14.23
N SER A 103 5.57 -0.40 -13.22
CA SER A 103 6.77 0.38 -12.91
C SER A 103 6.51 1.88 -12.76
N ARG A 104 5.32 2.23 -12.23
CA ARG A 104 4.95 3.62 -11.92
C ARG A 104 5.74 4.12 -10.71
N ASN A 105 6.13 5.39 -10.76
CA ASN A 105 6.88 6.04 -9.68
C ASN A 105 5.99 6.42 -8.49
N ASP A 106 6.64 6.90 -7.44
CA ASP A 106 6.03 7.37 -6.20
C ASP A 106 5.01 8.48 -6.44
N LYS A 107 5.32 9.47 -7.28
CA LYS A 107 4.41 10.59 -7.59
C LYS A 107 3.08 10.14 -8.17
N PHE A 108 3.10 9.13 -9.05
CA PHE A 108 1.88 8.54 -9.59
C PHE A 108 1.03 7.91 -8.48
N TRP A 109 1.66 7.06 -7.65
CA TRP A 109 0.94 6.36 -6.58
C TRP A 109 0.42 7.30 -5.49
N GLN A 110 1.15 8.37 -5.17
CA GLN A 110 0.67 9.42 -4.27
C GLN A 110 -0.63 10.04 -4.78
N ARG A 111 -0.67 10.46 -6.05
CA ARG A 111 -1.89 11.01 -6.68
C ARG A 111 -3.03 10.00 -6.70
N PHE A 112 -2.73 8.74 -7.01
CA PHE A 112 -3.71 7.66 -6.99
C PHE A 112 -4.32 7.45 -5.59
N ILE A 113 -3.48 7.49 -4.54
CA ILE A 113 -3.94 7.39 -3.14
C ILE A 113 -4.84 8.59 -2.79
N MET A 114 -4.44 9.80 -3.15
CA MET A 114 -5.23 11.02 -2.91
C MET A 114 -6.60 10.92 -3.60
N ALA A 115 -6.65 10.60 -4.89
CA ALA A 115 -7.90 10.46 -5.63
C ALA A 115 -8.83 9.39 -5.02
N LYS A 116 -8.27 8.26 -4.54
CA LYS A 116 -9.06 7.25 -3.83
C LYS A 116 -9.58 7.73 -2.49
N SER A 117 -8.84 8.58 -1.79
CA SER A 117 -9.29 9.18 -0.54
C SER A 117 -10.44 10.16 -0.79
N GLU A 118 -10.29 11.04 -1.79
CA GLU A 118 -11.33 12.00 -2.19
C GLU A 118 -12.62 11.30 -2.59
N ALA A 119 -12.54 10.25 -3.42
CA ALA A 119 -13.70 9.46 -3.82
C ALA A 119 -14.43 8.81 -2.63
N ARG A 120 -13.70 8.41 -1.57
CA ARG A 120 -14.30 7.85 -0.35
C ARG A 120 -15.04 8.91 0.45
N GLU A 121 -14.48 10.11 0.57
CA GLU A 121 -15.15 11.21 1.26
C GLU A 121 -16.41 11.65 0.52
N ILE A 122 -16.38 11.72 -0.82
CA ILE A 122 -17.57 12.00 -1.64
C ILE A 122 -18.66 10.94 -1.41
N THR A 123 -18.28 9.65 -1.43
CA THR A 123 -19.23 8.54 -1.21
C THR A 123 -19.84 8.59 0.20
N LYS A 124 -19.04 8.96 1.20
CA LYS A 124 -19.49 9.08 2.58
C LYS A 124 -20.46 10.25 2.75
N GLU A 125 -20.17 11.39 2.11
CA GLU A 125 -21.04 12.56 2.11
C GLU A 125 -22.37 12.29 1.41
N GLN A 126 -22.34 11.60 0.26
CA GLN A 126 -23.56 11.17 -0.44
C GLN A 126 -24.44 10.28 0.44
N ARG A 127 -23.86 9.25 1.08
CA ARG A 127 -24.61 8.41 2.02
C ARG A 127 -25.19 9.19 3.18
N ARG A 128 -24.46 10.18 3.71
CA ARG A 128 -24.95 11.05 4.79
C ARG A 128 -26.14 11.89 4.33
N ASN A 129 -26.07 12.44 3.12
CA ASN A 129 -27.15 13.25 2.55
C ASN A 129 -28.38 12.40 2.19
N ASP A 130 -28.19 11.17 1.68
CA ASP A 130 -29.27 10.23 1.39
C ASP A 130 -29.99 9.78 2.68
N LEU A 131 -29.24 9.59 3.78
CA LEU A 131 -29.80 9.27 5.10
C LEU A 131 -30.53 10.44 5.77
N CYS A 132 -30.31 11.67 5.30
CA CYS A 132 -30.95 12.88 5.82
C CYS A 132 -32.11 13.40 4.96
N GLN A 133 -32.51 12.69 3.88
CA GLN A 133 -33.77 13.01 3.21
C GLN A 133 -34.94 12.61 4.12
N PRO A 134 -35.80 13.55 4.54
CA PRO A 134 -37.02 13.19 5.22
C PRO A 134 -37.89 12.41 4.22
N ASN A 135 -38.40 11.25 4.64
CA ASN A 135 -39.56 10.64 4.01
C ASN A 135 -40.72 11.66 4.04
N GLY A 136 -40.83 12.48 3.02
CA GLY A 136 -42.00 13.28 2.70
C GLY A 136 -42.35 12.99 1.25
N THR A 137 -43.57 12.66 0.85
CA THR A 137 -44.87 12.70 1.52
C THR A 137 -45.73 11.74 0.72
N VAL A 138 -46.45 10.82 1.38
CA VAL A 138 -47.55 10.10 0.74
C VAL A 138 -48.70 11.09 0.64
N LEU A 139 -49.09 11.44 -0.59
CA LEU A 139 -50.41 11.95 -0.95
C LEU A 139 -50.95 11.10 -2.09
#